data_AF-S4XK94-F1
#
_entry.id   AF-S4XK94-F1
#
_cell.length_a   1.000
_cell.length_b   1.000
_cell.length_c   1.000
_cell.angle_alpha   90.00
_cell.angle_beta   90.00
_cell.angle_gamma   90.00
#
_symmetry.space_group_name_H-M   'P 1'
#
loop_
_entity.id
_entity.type
_entity.pdbx_description
1 polymer ?
#
loop_
_entity_poly.entity_id
_entity_poly.type
_entity_poly.pdbx_seq_one_letter_code
_entity_poly.pdbx_strand_id
1 'polypeptide(L)'
;MTHDLETVRRALHDHIVNEILLRKAPLALDEDLFEGGSGFDSMSLTRVLVFIEQRFGVKIPDEEVDLDAVSTVDRMARFVAGRIAAARG
;
A
#
# COMPACT_ATOMS: atom_id res chain seq x y z
N MET A 1 19.91 -1.13 -1.23
CA MET A 1 18.85 -1.57 -2.16
C MET A 1 17.92 -0.40 -2.44
N THR A 2 17.98 0.20 -3.62
CA THR A 2 17.07 1.27 -4.04
C THR A 2 15.70 0.64 -4.29
N HIS A 3 14.70 0.93 -3.46
CA HIS A 3 13.34 0.46 -3.73
C HIS A 3 12.74 1.41 -4.76
N ASP A 4 12.68 0.97 -6.00
CA ASP A 4 12.04 1.73 -7.08
C ASP A 4 10.51 1.64 -6.97
N LEU A 5 9.79 2.63 -7.50
CA LEU A 5 8.33 2.73 -7.37
C LEU A 5 7.62 1.45 -7.85
N GLU A 6 8.11 0.85 -8.94
CA GLU A 6 7.55 -0.37 -9.49
C GLU A 6 7.70 -1.57 -8.54
N THR A 7 8.81 -1.63 -7.79
CA THR A 7 9.04 -2.69 -6.80
C THR A 7 8.07 -2.56 -5.61
N VAL A 8 7.87 -1.33 -5.14
CA VAL A 8 6.90 -1.03 -4.07
C VAL A 8 5.49 -1.37 -4.53
N ARG A 9 5.10 -0.89 -5.72
CA ARG A 9 3.78 -1.14 -6.31
C ARG A 9 3.48 -2.62 -6.46
N ARG A 10 4.41 -3.39 -7.02
CA ARG A 10 4.23 -4.84 -7.20
C ARG A 10 4.07 -5.54 -5.86
N ALA A 11 4.91 -5.23 -4.87
CA ALA A 11 4.82 -5.84 -3.55
C ALA A 11 3.51 -5.53 -2.84
N LEU A 12 3.00 -4.29 -2.96
CA LEU A 12 1.71 -3.90 -2.41
C LEU A 12 0.56 -4.61 -3.12
N HIS A 13 0.56 -4.62 -4.45
CA HIS A 13 -0.45 -5.31 -5.24
C HIS A 13 -0.52 -6.79 -4.87
N ASP A 14 0.62 -7.49 -4.87
CA ASP A 14 0.72 -8.90 -4.54
C ASP A 14 0.21 -9.18 -3.11
N HIS A 15 0.57 -8.34 -2.13
CA HIS A 15 0.13 -8.51 -0.75
C HIS A 15 -1.37 -8.27 -0.60
N ILE A 16 -1.90 -7.19 -1.19
CA ILE A 16 -3.32 -6.85 -1.09
C ILE A 16 -4.18 -7.93 -1.77
N VAL A 17 -3.79 -8.41 -2.95
CA VAL A 17 -4.56 -9.42 -3.68
C VAL A 17 -4.52 -10.77 -2.96
N ASN A 18 -3.34 -11.23 -2.55
CA ASN A 18 -3.15 -12.58 -2.04
C ASN A 18 -3.40 -12.73 -0.54
N GLU A 19 -3.11 -11.72 0.28
CA GLU A 19 -3.18 -11.83 1.75
C GLU A 19 -4.37 -11.10 2.36
N ILE A 20 -4.86 -10.03 1.71
CA ILE A 20 -5.95 -9.20 2.24
C ILE A 20 -7.28 -9.57 1.61
N LEU A 21 -7.40 -9.41 0.29
CA LEU A 21 -8.67 -9.53 -0.42
C LEU A 21 -8.99 -10.97 -0.81
N LEU A 22 -7.97 -11.83 -0.88
CA LEU A 22 -8.09 -13.27 -1.22
C LEU A 22 -8.94 -13.52 -2.49
N ARG A 23 -8.92 -12.55 -3.41
CA ARG A 23 -9.74 -12.59 -4.62
C ARG A 23 -8.95 -13.17 -5.80
N LYS A 24 -9.63 -13.95 -6.63
CA LYS A 24 -9.07 -14.43 -7.91
C LYS A 24 -9.14 -13.39 -9.03
N ALA A 25 -10.01 -12.39 -8.88
CA ALA A 25 -10.18 -11.34 -9.86
C ALA A 25 -8.99 -10.35 -9.80
N PRO A 26 -8.51 -9.86 -10.95
CA PRO A 26 -7.45 -8.86 -10.98
C PRO A 26 -7.92 -7.56 -10.31
N LEU A 27 -7.09 -7.01 -9.43
CA LEU A 27 -7.24 -5.67 -8.87
C LEU A 27 -6.55 -4.68 -9.79
N ALA A 28 -7.27 -3.67 -10.30
CA ALA A 28 -6.65 -2.58 -11.04
C ALA A 28 -5.84 -1.67 -10.10
N LEU A 29 -4.80 -1.03 -10.62
CA LEU A 29 -3.88 -0.24 -9.80
C LEU A 29 -4.51 1.07 -9.31
N ASP A 30 -5.45 1.59 -10.07
CA ASP A 30 -6.24 2.80 -9.86
C ASP A 30 -7.65 2.52 -9.30
N GLU A 31 -7.97 1.24 -9.03
CA GLU A 31 -9.21 0.86 -8.35
C GLU A 31 -9.18 1.35 -6.90
N ASP A 32 -10.24 2.06 -6.51
CA ASP A 32 -10.41 2.50 -5.13
C ASP A 32 -10.75 1.29 -4.24
N LEU A 33 -9.88 1.06 -3.27
CA LEU A 33 -9.97 -0.02 -2.31
C LEU A 33 -11.08 0.25 -1.28
N PHE A 34 -11.41 1.48 -0.95
CA PHE A 34 -12.43 1.79 0.05
C PHE A 34 -13.84 1.87 -0.54
N GLU A 35 -13.96 2.05 -1.86
CA GLU A 35 -15.25 2.05 -2.54
C GLU A 35 -15.81 0.64 -2.85
N GLY A 36 -17.13 0.57 -2.98
CA GLY A 36 -17.80 -0.56 -3.64
C GLY A 36 -17.79 -1.92 -2.92
N GLY A 37 -17.36 -1.99 -1.65
CA GLY A 37 -17.32 -3.25 -0.91
C GLY A 37 -16.24 -4.21 -1.42
N SER A 38 -15.10 -3.67 -1.86
CA SER A 38 -13.93 -4.38 -2.38
C SER A 38 -13.36 -5.49 -1.45
N GLY A 39 -13.79 -5.48 -0.17
CA GLY A 39 -13.26 -6.30 0.91
C GLY A 39 -12.14 -5.62 1.72
N PHE A 40 -11.77 -4.39 1.38
CA PHE A 40 -10.77 -3.61 2.10
C PHE A 40 -11.42 -2.75 3.19
N ASP A 41 -10.91 -2.86 4.41
CA ASP A 41 -11.38 -2.11 5.58
C ASP A 41 -10.21 -1.46 6.35
N SER A 42 -10.51 -0.79 7.47
CA SER A 42 -9.49 -0.17 8.30
C SER A 42 -8.48 -1.16 8.88
N MET A 43 -8.89 -2.40 9.19
CA MET A 43 -7.98 -3.44 9.70
C MET A 43 -7.03 -3.94 8.61
N SER A 44 -7.54 -4.02 7.39
CA SER A 44 -6.79 -4.34 6.18
C SER A 44 -5.73 -3.27 5.91
N LEU A 45 -6.10 -1.99 6.02
CA LEU A 45 -5.15 -0.88 5.91
C LEU A 45 -4.03 -1.02 6.94
N THR A 46 -4.35 -1.23 8.22
CA THR A 46 -3.34 -1.39 9.27
C THR A 46 -2.38 -2.55 8.95
N ARG A 47 -2.87 -3.70 8.45
CA ARG A 47 -2.00 -4.81 8.03
C ARG A 47 -1.07 -4.43 6.89
N VAL A 48 -1.58 -3.70 5.90
CA VAL A 48 -0.77 -3.22 4.77
C VAL A 48 0.31 -2.26 5.26
N LEU A 49 -0.01 -1.34 6.18
CA LEU A 49 0.96 -0.44 6.80
C LEU A 49 2.05 -1.22 7.52
N VAL A 50 1.69 -2.19 8.37
CA VAL A 50 2.66 -3.05 9.06
C VAL A 50 3.54 -3.83 8.06
N PHE A 51 2.96 -4.35 6.98
CA PHE A 51 3.72 -5.01 5.91
C PHE A 51 4.73 -4.06 5.26
N ILE A 52 4.32 -2.82 4.96
CA ILE A 52 5.21 -1.79 4.39
C ILE A 52 6.38 -1.51 5.34
N GLU A 53 6.09 -1.28 6.62
CA GLU A 53 7.12 -0.98 7.62
C GLU A 53 8.13 -2.13 7.74
N GLN A 54 7.65 -3.37 7.84
CA GLN A 54 8.51 -4.55 7.94
C GLN A 54 9.31 -4.82 6.66
N ARG A 55 8.70 -4.64 5.48
CA ARG A 55 9.33 -4.97 4.20
C ARG A 55 10.32 -3.91 3.73
N PHE A 56 10.03 -2.65 3.96
CA PHE A 56 10.82 -1.53 3.43
C PHE A 56 11.61 -0.79 4.52
N GLY A 57 11.39 -1.11 5.80
CA GLY A 57 12.14 -0.52 6.92
C GLY A 57 11.80 0.96 7.14
N VAL A 58 10.59 1.37 6.79
CA VAL A 58 10.07 2.74 7.04
C VAL A 58 9.14 2.73 8.25
N LYS A 59 8.90 3.91 8.84
CA LYS A 59 7.85 4.12 9.83
C LYS A 59 6.78 5.03 9.29
N ILE A 60 5.52 4.64 9.38
CA ILE A 60 4.37 5.41 8.90
C ILE A 60 3.46 5.67 10.10
N PRO A 61 3.49 6.87 10.70
CA PRO A 61 2.55 7.21 11.75
C PRO A 61 1.15 7.35 11.15
N ASP A 62 0.13 6.83 11.84
CA ASP A 62 -1.26 6.88 11.40
C ASP A 62 -1.74 8.32 11.11
N GLU A 63 -1.18 9.31 11.80
CA GLU A 63 -1.46 10.74 11.63
C GLU A 63 -1.06 11.28 10.24
N GLU A 64 -0.07 10.66 9.60
CA GLU A 64 0.41 11.02 8.25
C GLU A 64 -0.31 10.22 7.15
N VAL A 65 -1.15 9.23 7.51
CA VAL A 65 -1.86 8.40 6.55
C VAL A 65 -3.13 9.12 6.09
N ASP A 66 -3.05 9.73 4.93
CA ASP A 66 -4.21 10.28 4.23
C ASP A 66 -4.94 9.15 3.46
N LEU A 67 -6.24 8.97 3.72
CA LEU A 67 -7.07 7.93 3.08
C LEU A 67 -7.11 8.07 1.55
N ASP A 68 -7.07 9.29 1.01
CA ASP A 68 -7.01 9.53 -0.44
C ASP A 68 -5.64 9.13 -1.02
N ALA A 69 -4.56 9.34 -0.26
CA ALA A 69 -3.20 8.92 -0.65
C ALA A 69 -3.01 7.39 -0.61
N VAL A 70 -3.86 6.66 0.12
CA VAL A 70 -3.82 5.20 0.21
C VAL A 70 -5.04 4.52 -0.40
N SER A 71 -5.89 5.26 -1.12
CA SER A 71 -7.14 4.73 -1.66
C SER A 71 -6.95 3.72 -2.79
N THR A 72 -5.85 3.82 -3.52
CA THR A 72 -5.51 2.91 -4.62
C THR A 72 -4.10 2.37 -4.44
N VAL A 73 -3.80 1.22 -5.05
CA VAL A 73 -2.46 0.62 -5.02
C VAL A 73 -1.41 1.58 -5.59
N ASP A 74 -1.75 2.29 -6.66
CA ASP A 74 -0.85 3.22 -7.34
C ASP A 74 -0.53 4.46 -6.50
N ARG A 75 -1.52 5.03 -5.80
CA ARG A 75 -1.32 6.16 -4.88
C ARG A 75 -0.50 5.72 -3.66
N MET A 76 -0.86 4.59 -3.07
CA MET A 76 -0.16 4.02 -1.92
C MET A 76 1.31 3.73 -2.25
N ALA A 77 1.59 3.18 -3.43
CA ALA A 77 2.95 2.93 -3.88
C ALA A 77 3.78 4.21 -3.99
N ARG A 78 3.20 5.30 -4.51
CA ARG A 78 3.89 6.61 -4.59
C ARG A 78 4.14 7.20 -3.21
N PHE A 79 3.16 7.13 -2.31
CA PHE A 79 3.31 7.58 -0.93
C PHE A 79 4.48 6.87 -0.24
N VAL A 80 4.51 5.53 -0.32
CA VAL A 80 5.57 4.72 0.30
C VAL A 80 6.92 4.98 -0.36
N ALA A 81 7.00 5.05 -1.70
CA ALA A 81 8.25 5.33 -2.41
C ALA A 81 8.82 6.71 -2.04
N GLY A 82 7.98 7.74 -1.96
CA GLY A 82 8.37 9.07 -1.50
C GLY A 82 8.92 9.06 -0.08
N ARG A 83 8.30 8.28 0.81
CA ARG A 83 8.74 8.16 2.19
C ARG A 83 10.05 7.38 2.35
N ILE A 84 10.25 6.33 1.57
CA ILE A 84 11.54 5.61 1.52
C ILE A 84 12.66 6.54 1.06
N ALA A 85 12.38 7.41 0.08
CA ALA A 85 13.35 8.40 -0.38
C ALA A 85 13.67 9.44 0.71
N ALA A 86 12.64 9.98 1.38
CA ALA A 86 12.80 10.95 2.46
C ALA A 86 13.54 10.39 3.69
N ALA A 87 13.33 9.12 4.04
CA ALA A 87 14.01 8.47 5.18
C ALA A 87 15.50 8.16 4.91
N ARG A 88 15.96 8.29 3.66
CA ARG A 88 17.35 8.03 3.23
C ARG A 88 18.15 9.32 2.97
N GLY A 89 17.48 10.47 2.90
CA GLY A 89 18.10 11.79 2.77
C GLY A 89 18.37 12.40 4.13
#